data_AF-A0A7T5UXE8-F1
#
_entry.id   AF-A0A7T5UXE8-F1
#
_cell.length_a   1.000
_cell.length_b   1.000
_cell.length_c   1.000
_cell.angle_alpha   90.00
_cell.angle_beta   90.00
_cell.angle_gamma   90.00
#
_symmetry.space_group_name_H-M   'P 1'
#
loop_
_entity.id
_entity.type
_entity.pdbx_description
1 polymer ?
#
loop_
_entity_poly.entity_id
_entity_poly.type
_entity_poly.pdbx_seq_one_letter_code
_entity_poly.pdbx_strand_id
1 'polypeptide(L)'
;MNNSEEVVLLRDNEWSVIDSKLCIANELRPLGSTVENGEVISKVKDVPYATISLRCKGIDREISGFITNKMDFQHFWEAFQEKSEGLEVLFYWTKTHYQNRLIQFGTAVMPKVVVILCPKGTFESVTEDFSLRPKEDARANVYGLTPTKFWIPPVILGGKIES
;
A
#
# COMPACT_ATOMS: atom_id res chain seq x y z
N MET A 1 -3.68 -24.81 20.67
CA MET A 1 -3.82 -24.25 19.31
C MET A 1 -4.39 -22.86 19.48
N ASN A 2 -3.56 -21.82 19.46
CA ASN A 2 -4.06 -20.46 19.51
C ASN A 2 -4.63 -20.14 18.13
N ASN A 3 -5.95 -19.95 18.07
CA ASN A 3 -6.64 -19.37 16.93
C ASN A 3 -6.16 -17.92 16.85
N SER A 4 -5.06 -17.65 16.14
CA SER A 4 -4.70 -16.28 15.79
C SER A 4 -5.78 -15.81 14.80
N GLU A 5 -6.79 -15.12 15.32
CA GLU A 5 -7.89 -14.57 14.54
C GLU A 5 -7.32 -13.65 13.46
N GLU A 6 -7.31 -14.12 12.23
CA GLU A 6 -7.01 -13.33 11.03
C GLU A 6 -8.01 -12.18 10.93
N VAL A 7 -7.52 -10.97 10.65
CA VAL A 7 -8.37 -9.82 10.40
C VAL A 7 -8.58 -9.70 8.89
N VAL A 8 -9.82 -9.82 8.43
CA VAL A 8 -10.15 -9.69 7.00
C VAL A 8 -10.75 -8.30 6.73
N LEU A 9 -10.11 -7.52 5.87
CA LEU A 9 -10.54 -6.20 5.40
C LEU A 9 -11.20 -6.32 4.03
N LEU A 10 -12.52 -6.47 4.04
CA LEU A 10 -13.39 -6.63 2.87
C LEU A 10 -13.60 -5.31 2.12
N ARG A 11 -13.70 -4.20 2.87
CA ARG A 11 -14.11 -2.90 2.33
C ARG A 11 -13.02 -1.86 2.50
N ASP A 12 -12.96 -0.92 1.56
CA ASP A 12 -11.97 0.18 1.59
C ASP A 12 -11.96 0.97 2.92
N ASN A 13 -13.10 1.13 3.59
CA ASN A 13 -13.16 1.82 4.88
C ASN A 13 -12.53 1.04 6.04
N GLU A 14 -12.48 -0.30 5.96
CA GLU A 14 -11.92 -1.17 7.00
C GLU A 14 -10.39 -1.06 7.07
N TRP A 15 -9.75 -0.64 5.97
CA TRP A 15 -8.33 -0.29 5.92
C TRP A 15 -7.92 0.84 6.87
N SER A 16 -8.89 1.60 7.41
CA SER A 16 -8.61 2.62 8.44
C SER A 16 -7.97 2.05 9.71
N VAL A 17 -8.11 0.75 9.98
CA VAL A 17 -7.43 0.10 11.11
C VAL A 17 -5.90 0.11 10.98
N ILE A 18 -5.39 0.22 9.75
CA ILE A 18 -3.95 0.31 9.46
C ILE A 18 -3.52 1.70 9.00
N ASP A 19 -4.36 2.73 9.21
CA ASP A 19 -4.05 4.09 8.77
C ASP A 19 -2.72 4.57 9.32
N SER A 20 -1.85 4.93 8.38
CA SER A 20 -0.53 5.49 8.62
C SER A 20 0.43 4.56 9.37
N LYS A 21 0.10 3.28 9.47
CA LYS A 21 0.97 2.25 10.04
C LYS A 21 1.87 1.67 8.96
N LEU A 22 3.13 1.43 9.31
CA LEU A 22 4.04 0.68 8.45
C LEU A 22 3.59 -0.78 8.41
N CYS A 23 3.37 -1.29 7.21
CA CYS A 23 2.98 -2.66 6.97
C CYS A 23 3.95 -3.35 6.01
N ILE A 24 4.10 -4.66 6.19
CA ILE A 24 4.81 -5.55 5.27
C ILE A 24 3.77 -6.40 4.54
N ALA A 25 3.82 -6.41 3.22
CA ALA A 25 3.01 -7.28 2.38
C ALA A 25 3.74 -8.61 2.17
N ASN A 26 3.12 -9.69 2.61
CA ASN A 26 3.68 -11.04 2.53
C ASN A 26 3.38 -11.68 1.16
N GLU A 27 2.14 -11.55 0.69
CA GLU A 27 1.67 -12.20 -0.53
C GLU A 27 0.57 -11.37 -1.20
N LEU A 28 0.63 -11.30 -2.54
CA LEU A 28 -0.41 -10.73 -3.38
C LEU A 28 -1.00 -11.85 -4.24
N ARG A 29 -2.31 -12.09 -4.13
CA ARG A 29 -3.04 -13.07 -4.95
C ARG A 29 -4.06 -12.36 -5.84
N PRO A 30 -3.79 -12.23 -7.15
CA PRO A 30 -4.70 -11.60 -8.10
C PRO A 30 -5.99 -12.41 -8.27
N LEU A 31 -7.15 -11.74 -8.34
CA LEU A 31 -8.46 -12.37 -8.46
C LEU A 31 -9.01 -12.22 -9.89
N GLY A 32 -8.26 -12.70 -10.88
CA GLY A 32 -8.63 -12.57 -12.30
C GLY A 32 -8.25 -11.22 -12.92
N SER A 33 -7.42 -10.45 -12.22
CA SER A 33 -6.75 -9.25 -12.74
C SER A 33 -5.29 -9.52 -13.02
N THR A 34 -4.75 -8.91 -14.08
CA THR A 34 -3.34 -8.96 -14.46
C THR A 34 -2.87 -7.57 -14.88
N VAL A 35 -1.55 -7.38 -14.93
CA VAL A 35 -0.96 -6.20 -15.58
C VAL A 35 -0.27 -6.65 -16.86
N GLU A 36 -0.73 -6.12 -18.00
CA GLU A 36 -0.17 -6.41 -19.32
C GLU A 36 0.23 -5.09 -19.97
N ASN A 37 1.48 -4.96 -20.41
CA ASN A 37 2.03 -3.73 -21.00
C ASN A 37 1.83 -2.46 -20.13
N GLY A 38 1.88 -2.61 -18.80
CA GLY A 38 1.68 -1.51 -17.85
C GLY A 38 0.22 -1.12 -17.62
N GLU A 39 -0.74 -1.84 -18.22
CA GLU A 39 -2.17 -1.63 -18.00
C GLU A 39 -2.78 -2.76 -17.18
N VAL A 40 -3.57 -2.40 -16.15
CA VAL A 40 -4.36 -3.37 -15.39
C VAL A 40 -5.55 -3.82 -16.23
N ILE A 41 -5.58 -5.12 -16.53
CA ILE A 41 -6.69 -5.81 -17.19
C ILE A 41 -7.44 -6.62 -16.13
N SER A 42 -8.73 -6.34 -15.95
CA SER A 42 -9.62 -7.17 -15.12
C SER A 42 -10.62 -7.90 -16.02
N LYS A 43 -10.64 -9.23 -15.91
CA LYS A 43 -11.55 -10.09 -16.67
C LYS A 43 -12.92 -10.24 -16.00
N VAL A 44 -13.06 -9.77 -14.76
CA VAL A 44 -14.26 -9.97 -13.94
C VAL A 44 -14.72 -8.63 -13.35
N LYS A 45 -15.95 -8.23 -13.66
CA LYS A 45 -16.57 -7.04 -13.07
C LYS A 45 -16.94 -7.31 -11.61
N ASP A 46 -16.92 -6.24 -10.80
CA ASP A 46 -17.38 -6.23 -9.40
C ASP A 46 -16.62 -7.16 -8.44
N VAL A 47 -15.45 -7.66 -8.87
CA VAL A 47 -14.52 -8.43 -8.03
C VAL A 47 -13.30 -7.54 -7.73
N PRO A 48 -12.77 -7.55 -6.50
CA PRO A 48 -11.50 -6.89 -6.19
C PRO A 48 -10.38 -7.35 -7.12
N TYR A 49 -9.38 -6.50 -7.36
CA TYR A 49 -8.26 -6.85 -8.22
C TYR A 49 -7.39 -7.97 -7.63
N ALA A 50 -7.21 -7.96 -6.30
CA ALA A 50 -6.41 -8.95 -5.59
C ALA A 50 -6.81 -9.06 -4.11
N THR A 51 -6.39 -10.14 -3.47
CA THR A 51 -6.20 -10.18 -2.00
C THR A 51 -4.73 -9.97 -1.68
N ILE A 52 -4.45 -9.37 -0.53
CA ILE A 52 -3.10 -9.20 0.00
C ILE A 52 -3.05 -9.65 1.46
N SER A 53 -2.08 -10.49 1.83
CA SER A 53 -1.81 -10.87 3.21
C SER A 53 -0.65 -10.02 3.75
N LEU A 54 -0.80 -9.47 4.95
CA LEU A 54 0.13 -8.48 5.49
C LEU A 54 0.21 -8.51 7.02
N ARG A 55 1.28 -7.90 7.55
CA ARG A 55 1.43 -7.57 8.97
C ARG A 55 1.71 -6.08 9.11
N CYS A 56 1.30 -5.47 10.21
CA CYS A 56 1.54 -4.05 10.47
C CYS A 56 2.16 -3.83 11.84
N LYS A 57 2.97 -2.79 11.97
CA LYS A 57 3.54 -2.38 13.26
C LYS A 57 2.43 -2.01 14.24
N GLY A 58 2.55 -2.55 15.46
CA GLY A 58 1.56 -2.40 16.53
C GLY A 58 0.26 -3.17 16.33
N ILE A 59 0.20 -4.13 15.39
CA ILE A 59 -0.92 -5.07 15.24
C ILE A 59 -0.36 -6.50 15.26
N ASP A 60 -0.62 -7.23 16.34
CA ASP A 60 -0.07 -8.57 16.58
C ASP A 60 -0.96 -9.68 15.99
N ARG A 61 -1.41 -9.47 14.74
CA ARG A 61 -2.27 -10.39 13.99
C ARG A 61 -1.95 -10.26 12.49
N GLU A 62 -2.09 -11.37 11.76
CA GLU A 62 -2.08 -11.33 10.30
C GLU A 62 -3.37 -10.71 9.78
N ILE A 63 -3.24 -9.90 8.75
CA ILE A 63 -4.33 -9.17 8.11
C ILE A 63 -4.41 -9.63 6.66
N SER A 64 -5.61 -9.95 6.19
CA SER A 64 -5.91 -10.13 4.78
C SER A 64 -6.79 -9.00 4.29
N GLY A 65 -6.39 -8.31 3.23
CA GLY A 65 -7.14 -7.20 2.66
C GLY A 65 -7.49 -7.42 1.20
N PHE A 66 -8.61 -6.85 0.76
CA PHE A 66 -8.95 -6.78 -0.65
C PHE A 66 -8.46 -5.47 -1.28
N ILE A 67 -7.77 -5.58 -2.42
CA ILE A 67 -7.34 -4.44 -3.22
C ILE A 67 -8.42 -4.15 -4.27
N THR A 68 -9.15 -3.06 -4.08
CA THR A 68 -10.27 -2.66 -4.96
C THR A 68 -9.94 -1.48 -5.86
N ASN A 69 -8.79 -0.82 -5.65
CA ASN A 69 -8.34 0.29 -6.48
C ASN A 69 -7.37 -0.19 -7.56
N LYS A 70 -7.57 0.26 -8.82
CA LYS A 70 -6.74 -0.11 -9.98
C LYS A 70 -5.26 0.25 -9.77
N MET A 71 -4.99 1.46 -9.27
CA MET A 71 -3.62 1.95 -9.11
C MET A 71 -2.92 1.31 -7.91
N ASP A 72 -3.61 1.11 -6.79
CA ASP A 72 -3.04 0.37 -5.66
C ASP A 72 -2.67 -1.07 -6.08
N PHE A 73 -3.53 -1.72 -6.89
CA PHE A 73 -3.22 -3.03 -7.47
C PHE A 73 -1.99 -2.98 -8.38
N GLN A 74 -1.91 -1.99 -9.27
CA GLN A 74 -0.77 -1.83 -10.16
C GLN A 74 0.54 -1.66 -9.37
N HIS A 75 0.56 -0.78 -8.35
CA HIS A 75 1.73 -0.55 -7.53
C HIS A 75 2.17 -1.81 -6.79
N PHE A 76 1.24 -2.54 -6.17
CA PHE A 76 1.56 -3.82 -5.55
C PHE A 76 2.05 -4.83 -6.57
N TRP A 77 1.39 -4.95 -7.72
CA TRP A 77 1.80 -5.88 -8.77
C TRP A 77 3.24 -5.64 -9.19
N GLU A 78 3.58 -4.40 -9.56
CA GLU A 78 4.93 -4.02 -9.96
C GLU A 78 5.95 -4.31 -8.85
N ALA A 79 5.63 -3.96 -7.60
CA ALA A 79 6.50 -4.26 -6.46
C ALA A 79 6.74 -5.76 -6.25
N PHE A 80 5.71 -6.60 -6.42
CA PHE A 80 5.83 -8.05 -6.29
C PHE A 80 6.54 -8.70 -7.48
N GLN A 81 6.48 -8.13 -8.69
CA GLN A 81 7.30 -8.58 -9.82
C GLN A 81 8.79 -8.28 -9.62
N GLU A 82 9.11 -7.17 -8.95
CA GLU A 82 10.50 -6.77 -8.66
C GLU A 82 11.04 -7.37 -7.35
N LYS A 83 10.16 -7.90 -6.50
CA LYS A 83 10.54 -8.52 -5.23
C LYS A 83 11.41 -9.75 -5.47
N SER A 84 12.65 -9.68 -4.98
CA SER A 84 13.58 -10.81 -4.90
C SER A 84 13.73 -11.32 -3.46
N GLU A 85 14.55 -12.34 -3.22
CA GLU A 85 14.76 -12.92 -1.89
C GLU A 85 15.35 -11.92 -0.87
N GLY A 86 16.17 -10.98 -1.35
CA GLY A 86 16.80 -9.93 -0.54
C GLY A 86 15.93 -8.69 -0.32
N LEU A 87 14.71 -8.66 -0.86
CA LEU A 87 13.81 -7.52 -0.80
C LEU A 87 12.46 -7.88 -0.17
N GLU A 88 11.85 -6.89 0.46
CA GLU A 88 10.51 -6.97 1.03
C GLU A 88 9.66 -5.77 0.57
N VAL A 89 8.36 -6.03 0.42
CA VAL A 89 7.38 -5.02 0.00
C VAL A 89 6.77 -4.44 1.26
N LEU A 90 7.13 -3.21 1.56
CA LEU A 90 6.54 -2.42 2.62
C LEU A 90 5.51 -1.47 2.04
N PHE A 91 4.56 -1.04 2.85
CA PHE A 91 3.62 -0.03 2.42
C PHE A 91 3.04 0.75 3.59
N TYR A 92 2.51 1.92 3.27
CA TYR A 92 1.61 2.67 4.13
C TYR A 92 0.28 2.79 3.40
N TRP A 93 -0.81 2.46 4.10
CA TRP A 93 -2.13 2.91 3.70
C TRP A 93 -2.44 4.18 4.50
N THR A 94 -2.76 5.28 3.85
CA THR A 94 -3.12 6.51 4.55
C THR A 94 -4.16 7.32 3.80
N LYS A 95 -5.03 7.99 4.54
CA LYS A 95 -5.94 9.01 3.98
C LYS A 95 -5.35 10.43 4.09
N THR A 96 -4.24 10.56 4.82
CA THR A 96 -3.78 11.84 5.37
C THR A 96 -2.87 12.61 4.42
N HIS A 97 -2.37 11.99 3.34
CA HIS A 97 -1.59 12.70 2.30
C HIS A 97 -2.44 13.60 1.38
N TYR A 98 -3.78 13.50 1.43
CA TYR A 98 -4.68 14.40 0.71
C TYR A 98 -4.89 15.70 1.50
N GLN A 99 -4.26 16.79 1.05
CA GLN A 99 -4.26 18.11 1.71
C GLN A 99 -5.66 18.76 1.80
N ASN A 100 -6.59 18.44 0.89
CA ASN A 100 -7.90 19.09 0.83
C ASN A 100 -9.00 18.28 1.53
N ARG A 101 -9.57 18.85 2.60
CA ARG A 101 -10.73 18.31 3.34
C ARG A 101 -11.95 18.02 2.46
N LEU A 102 -12.16 18.79 1.39
CA LEU A 102 -13.26 18.56 0.43
C LEU A 102 -13.03 17.33 -0.46
N ILE A 103 -11.77 17.03 -0.79
CA ILE A 103 -11.38 15.84 -1.56
C ILE A 103 -11.55 14.58 -0.69
N GLN A 104 -11.29 14.68 0.62
CA GLN A 104 -11.47 13.57 1.58
C GLN A 104 -12.90 13.00 1.61
N PHE A 105 -13.94 13.81 1.36
CA PHE A 105 -15.34 13.35 1.32
C PHE A 105 -15.74 12.66 -0.01
N GLY A 106 -14.93 12.75 -1.07
CA GLY A 106 -15.15 12.08 -2.37
C GLY A 106 -14.34 10.79 -2.58
N THR A 107 -13.68 10.26 -1.55
CA THR A 107 -12.55 9.30 -1.61
C THR A 107 -12.87 7.83 -1.86
N ALA A 108 -14.07 7.46 -2.29
CA ALA A 108 -14.41 6.04 -2.51
C ALA A 108 -13.48 5.35 -3.54
N VAL A 109 -12.83 6.11 -4.43
CA VAL A 109 -12.03 5.58 -5.56
C VAL A 109 -10.59 6.11 -5.61
N MET A 110 -10.09 6.71 -4.52
CA MET A 110 -8.74 7.27 -4.51
C MET A 110 -7.69 6.25 -4.04
N PRO A 111 -6.52 6.18 -4.70
CA PRO A 111 -5.43 5.29 -4.33
C PRO A 111 -4.75 5.75 -3.04
N LYS A 112 -4.76 4.90 -2.01
CA LYS A 112 -4.34 5.28 -0.64
C LYS A 112 -3.04 4.62 -0.22
N VAL A 113 -2.44 3.83 -1.11
CA VAL A 113 -1.30 2.99 -0.77
C VAL A 113 -0.03 3.58 -1.37
N VAL A 114 0.94 3.87 -0.49
CA VAL A 114 2.33 4.06 -0.90
C VAL A 114 3.04 2.73 -0.77
N VAL A 115 3.48 2.15 -1.88
CA VAL A 115 4.22 0.87 -1.91
C VAL A 115 5.71 1.17 -1.98
N ILE A 116 6.50 0.41 -1.22
CA ILE A 116 7.92 0.66 -1.02
C ILE A 116 8.65 -0.69 -1.08
N LEU A 117 9.68 -0.79 -1.92
CA LEU A 117 10.55 -1.95 -1.97
C LEU A 117 11.82 -1.66 -1.18
N CYS A 118 12.08 -2.45 -0.14
CA CYS A 118 13.19 -2.26 0.78
C CYS A 118 14.04 -3.53 0.93
N PRO A 119 15.30 -3.43 1.38
CA PRO A 119 16.09 -4.58 1.81
C PRO A 119 15.37 -5.38 2.90
N LYS A 120 15.51 -6.70 2.86
CA LYS A 120 14.92 -7.60 3.84
C LYS A 120 15.37 -7.23 5.26
N GLY A 121 14.42 -7.23 6.20
CA GLY A 121 14.65 -6.87 7.60
C GLY A 121 14.44 -5.39 7.92
N THR A 122 14.09 -4.56 6.94
CA THR A 122 13.74 -3.14 7.15
C THR A 122 12.49 -3.03 8.01
N PHE A 123 11.47 -3.85 7.79
CA PHE A 123 10.26 -3.87 8.59
C PHE A 123 10.60 -4.10 10.06
N GLU A 124 11.41 -5.10 10.38
CA GLU A 124 11.74 -5.43 11.77
C GLU A 124 12.67 -4.39 12.43
N SER A 125 13.56 -3.75 11.66
CA SER A 125 14.48 -2.73 12.19
C SER A 125 13.80 -1.40 12.54
N VAL A 126 12.63 -1.11 11.96
CA VAL A 126 11.85 0.09 12.30
C VAL A 126 11.20 -0.08 13.67
N THR A 127 11.65 0.72 14.63
CA THR A 127 11.18 0.72 16.03
C THR A 127 10.26 1.89 16.38
N GLU A 128 10.24 2.95 15.56
CA GLU A 128 9.43 4.15 15.79
C GLU A 128 8.33 4.29 14.73
N ASP A 129 7.16 4.78 15.14
CA ASP A 129 6.08 5.16 14.24
C ASP A 129 6.51 6.44 13.50
N PHE A 130 7.07 6.29 12.29
CA PHE A 130 7.45 7.43 11.47
C PHE A 130 6.21 8.25 11.09
N SER A 131 6.16 9.52 11.51
CA SER A 131 5.09 10.43 11.09
C SER A 131 5.15 10.64 9.57
N LEU A 132 4.06 10.32 8.88
CA LEU A 132 3.92 10.40 7.43
C LEU A 132 3.82 11.84 6.92
N ARG A 133 4.94 12.57 6.96
CA ARG A 133 5.09 13.78 6.15
C ARG A 133 6.20 13.52 5.14
N PRO A 134 5.88 13.45 3.84
CA PRO A 134 6.91 13.54 2.82
C PRO A 134 7.62 14.87 3.04
N LYS A 135 8.83 14.86 3.58
CA LYS A 135 9.67 16.05 3.53
C LYS A 135 10.11 16.16 2.08
N GLU A 136 9.78 17.28 1.44
CA GLU A 136 10.19 17.62 0.06
C GLU A 136 11.69 17.40 -0.18
N ASP A 137 12.51 17.40 0.87
CA ASP A 137 13.97 17.31 0.80
C ASP A 137 14.56 15.89 0.85
N ALA A 138 13.75 14.83 1.01
CA ALA A 138 14.29 13.50 1.27
C ALA A 138 14.45 12.65 0.01
N ARG A 139 15.31 13.06 -0.93
CA ARG A 139 15.72 12.22 -2.07
C ARG A 139 16.35 10.87 -1.67
N ALA A 140 16.80 10.74 -0.41
CA ALA A 140 17.37 9.51 0.13
C ALA A 140 16.38 8.67 0.97
N ASN A 141 15.29 9.26 1.48
CA ASN A 141 14.42 8.59 2.45
C ASN A 141 12.93 8.82 2.18
N VAL A 142 12.17 7.73 1.96
CA VAL A 142 10.70 7.77 1.87
C VAL A 142 10.14 7.35 3.22
N TYR A 143 9.50 8.28 3.94
CA TYR A 143 8.95 8.04 5.29
C TYR A 143 9.96 7.47 6.30
N GLY A 144 11.21 7.95 6.26
CA GLY A 144 12.29 7.49 7.15
C GLY A 144 12.93 6.17 6.72
N LEU A 145 12.49 5.57 5.61
CA LEU A 145 13.06 4.35 5.03
C LEU A 145 14.01 4.71 3.88
N THR A 146 15.01 3.88 3.61
CA THR A 146 15.88 3.99 2.43
C THR A 146 15.44 2.96 1.38
N PRO A 147 14.49 3.29 0.49
CA PRO A 147 13.95 2.33 -0.46
C PRO A 147 14.90 2.06 -1.61
N THR A 148 14.82 0.85 -2.17
CA THR A 148 15.36 0.55 -3.49
C THR A 148 14.47 1.13 -4.60
N LYS A 149 13.15 1.08 -4.40
CA LYS A 149 12.14 1.64 -5.29
C LYS A 149 10.86 1.96 -4.52
N PHE A 150 10.04 2.88 -5.03
CA PHE A 150 8.76 3.20 -4.42
C PHE A 150 7.73 3.65 -5.46
N TRP A 151 6.47 3.51 -5.10
CA TRP A 151 5.31 3.94 -5.88
C TRP A 151 4.41 4.76 -4.96
N ILE A 152 4.31 6.06 -5.25
CA ILE A 152 3.46 6.99 -4.52
C ILE A 152 2.31 7.37 -5.47
N PRO A 153 1.05 7.22 -5.05
CA PRO A 153 -0.05 7.69 -5.86
C PRO A 153 0.06 9.21 -6.06
N PRO A 154 -0.24 9.74 -7.25
CA PRO A 154 -0.16 11.17 -7.50
C PRO A 154 -1.02 11.89 -6.47
N VAL A 155 -0.42 12.82 -5.73
CA VAL A 155 -1.18 13.70 -4.85
C VAL A 155 -2.01 14.57 -5.77
N ILE A 156 -3.33 14.35 -5.81
CA ILE A 156 -4.25 15.27 -6.49
C ILE A 156 -4.33 16.54 -5.64
N LEU A 157 -3.25 17.33 -5.71
CA LEU A 157 -3.29 18.75 -5.44
C LEU A 157 -4.21 19.33 -6.52
N GLY A 158 -5.19 20.12 -6.13
CA GLY A 158 -6.07 20.79 -7.10
C GLY A 158 -5.22 21.56 -8.11
N GLY A 159 -5.07 21.02 -9.31
CA GLY A 159 -4.43 21.66 -10.46
C GLY A 159 -2.92 21.47 -10.58
N LYS A 160 -2.46 20.25 -10.85
CA LYS A 160 -1.53 19.87 -11.94
C LYS A 160 -0.94 18.49 -11.65
N ILE A 161 -1.01 17.61 -12.63
CA ILE A 161 -0.27 16.35 -12.64
C ILE A 161 1.10 16.71 -13.20
N GLU A 162 2.14 16.72 -12.37
CA GLU A 162 3.51 16.74 -12.88
C GLU A 162 3.99 15.29 -12.98
N SER A 163 4.26 14.89 -14.22
CA SER A 163 4.81 13.61 -14.66
C SER A 163 6.32 13.56 -14.47
#